data_AF-W6K1B3-F1
#
_entry.id   AF-W6K1B3-F1
#
_cell.length_a   1.000
_cell.length_b   1.000
_cell.length_c   1.000
_cell.angle_alpha   90.00
_cell.angle_beta   90.00
_cell.angle_gamma   90.00
#
_symmetry.space_group_name_H-M   'P 1'
#
loop_
_entity.id
_entity.type
_entity.pdbx_description
1 polymer ?
#
loop_
_entity_poly.entity_id
_entity_poly.type
_entity_poly.pdbx_seq_one_letter_code
_entity_poly.pdbx_strand_id
1 'polypeptide(L)'
;MSPMTIERRYAVIGDVAGHYADLTQELRRLGADPEAGTLPPDLIVVQVGDLIHRGPQSDAVVALVDHFIRTAPQQWIQLIGNHEAHYARAQVFEWHEQISARAISAMRAWWHEGIMQVATVVPSATGDLLVTHAGVTEPFWREDLGALPDPYAVAERLNQMGRLGRKAVSRPGEMLTDRVVPRVGPLWASAGSELVASWVGHRLPFGQVHGHSSCYDWQRSAWRPSVPSGAHIHLDHDAGHETVTLDGGVIIGVDPGHGARAHTAWRAWVSQGTSASRG
;
A
#
# COMPACT_ATOMS: atom_id res chain seq x y z
N MET A 1 0.79 -35.41 13.73
CA MET A 1 0.43 -34.12 14.35
C MET A 1 -0.25 -33.30 13.28
N SER A 2 -1.54 -32.99 13.43
CA SER A 2 -2.22 -32.08 12.49
C SER A 2 -1.57 -30.70 12.55
N PRO A 3 -1.33 -30.01 11.44
CA PRO A 3 -0.82 -28.65 11.47
C PRO A 3 -1.78 -27.77 12.26
N MET A 4 -1.27 -27.07 13.28
CA MET A 4 -2.06 -26.07 13.99
C MET A 4 -2.29 -24.91 13.03
N THR A 5 -3.52 -24.74 12.58
CA THR A 5 -3.95 -23.54 11.88
C THR A 5 -3.91 -22.39 12.88
N ILE A 6 -2.97 -21.46 12.71
CA ILE A 6 -2.91 -20.24 13.52
C ILE A 6 -3.73 -19.19 12.78
N GLU A 7 -4.78 -18.71 13.43
CA GLU A 7 -5.49 -17.51 12.99
C GLU A 7 -4.55 -16.31 13.13
N ARG A 8 -4.36 -15.57 12.02
CA ARG A 8 -3.48 -14.41 11.97
C ARG A 8 -4.27 -13.15 11.68
N ARG A 9 -3.83 -12.06 12.28
CA ARG A 9 -4.22 -10.69 11.93
C ARG A 9 -3.25 -10.14 10.89
N TYR A 10 -3.79 -9.53 9.85
CA TYR A 10 -3.04 -8.80 8.84
C TYR A 10 -3.40 -7.32 8.98
N ALA A 11 -2.45 -6.50 9.43
CA ALA A 11 -2.63 -5.05 9.54
C ALA A 11 -1.97 -4.37 8.33
N VAL A 12 -2.79 -3.78 7.47
CA VAL A 12 -2.33 -3.01 6.30
C VAL A 12 -2.27 -1.53 6.68
N ILE A 13 -1.07 -0.97 6.66
CA ILE A 13 -0.77 0.42 6.97
C ILE A 13 -0.52 1.17 5.66
N GLY A 14 -1.29 2.24 5.44
CA GLY A 14 -1.19 3.15 4.32
C GLY A 14 0.09 3.98 4.28
N ASP A 15 0.01 5.09 3.55
CA ASP A 15 1.05 6.12 3.52
C ASP A 15 1.32 6.63 4.94
N VAL A 16 2.61 6.72 5.30
CA VAL A 16 3.05 7.25 6.61
C VAL A 16 3.61 8.66 6.45
N ALA A 17 4.20 8.94 5.29
CA ALA A 17 4.67 10.25 4.89
C ALA A 17 5.48 10.97 5.99
N GLY A 18 6.48 10.30 6.56
CA GLY A 18 7.40 10.87 7.53
C GLY A 18 6.82 11.14 8.93
N HIS A 19 5.61 10.68 9.26
CA HIS A 19 4.98 10.87 10.57
C HIS A 19 5.33 9.74 11.55
N TYR A 20 6.55 9.81 12.10
CA TYR A 20 7.09 8.79 13.03
C TYR A 20 6.23 8.56 14.28
N ALA A 21 5.74 9.63 14.91
CA ALA A 21 4.96 9.53 16.14
C ALA A 21 3.64 8.77 15.91
N ASP A 22 2.96 9.08 14.79
CA ASP A 22 1.71 8.45 14.38
C ASP A 22 1.90 6.97 14.05
N LEU A 23 2.94 6.61 13.26
CA LEU A 23 3.25 5.21 12.98
C LEU A 23 3.54 4.43 14.28
N THR A 24 4.32 5.03 15.18
CA THR A 24 4.67 4.41 16.47
C THR A 24 3.42 4.20 17.34
N GLN A 25 2.50 5.17 17.36
CA GLN A 25 1.24 5.06 18.08
C GLN A 25 0.36 3.95 17.52
N GLU A 26 0.25 3.85 16.19
CA GLU A 26 -0.55 2.82 15.54
C GLU A 26 0.03 1.42 15.78
N LEU A 27 1.35 1.27 15.69
CA LEU A 27 2.03 0.01 16.01
C LEU A 27 1.77 -0.42 17.45
N ARG A 28 1.83 0.51 18.42
CA ARG A 28 1.48 0.22 19.83
C ARG A 28 0.02 -0.21 19.97
N ARG A 29 -0.91 0.45 19.25
CA ARG A 29 -2.33 0.06 19.24
C ARG A 29 -2.54 -1.36 18.72
N LEU A 30 -1.74 -1.79 17.76
CA LEU A 30 -1.75 -3.15 17.21
C LEU A 30 -1.11 -4.20 18.13
N GLY A 31 -0.48 -3.77 19.23
CA GLY A 31 0.19 -4.60 20.24
C GLY A 31 1.69 -4.77 20.02
N ALA A 32 2.30 -4.01 19.10
CA ALA A 32 3.73 -4.04 18.87
C ALA A 32 4.50 -3.29 19.97
N ASP A 33 5.78 -3.64 20.11
CA ASP A 33 6.77 -2.84 20.83
C ASP A 33 7.78 -2.23 19.83
N PRO A 34 7.60 -0.94 19.46
CA PRO A 34 8.51 -0.22 18.56
C PRO A 34 9.96 -0.13 19.02
N GLU A 35 10.21 -0.14 20.34
CA GLU A 35 11.57 -0.05 20.89
C GLU A 35 12.27 -1.41 20.78
N ALA A 36 11.58 -2.48 21.17
CA ALA A 36 12.10 -3.84 21.05
C ALA A 36 12.07 -4.39 19.61
N GLY A 37 11.28 -3.79 18.72
CA GLY A 37 11.04 -4.28 17.35
C GLY A 37 10.18 -5.55 17.31
N THR A 38 9.36 -5.79 18.34
CA THR A 38 8.58 -7.02 18.43
C THR A 38 7.13 -6.82 18.02
N LEU A 39 6.58 -7.82 17.32
CA LEU A 39 5.17 -7.89 16.91
C LEU A 39 4.49 -9.04 17.65
N PRO A 40 3.19 -8.93 18.00
CA PRO A 40 2.42 -10.06 18.52
C PRO A 40 2.54 -11.29 17.61
N PRO A 41 2.63 -12.53 18.14
CA PRO A 41 2.85 -13.73 17.33
C PRO A 41 1.79 -13.99 16.25
N ASP A 42 0.59 -13.43 16.43
CA ASP A 42 -0.54 -13.54 15.52
C ASP A 42 -0.58 -12.41 14.47
N LEU A 43 0.30 -11.41 14.54
CA LEU A 43 0.26 -10.22 13.69
C LEU A 43 1.26 -10.29 12.53
N ILE A 44 0.77 -10.01 11.32
CA ILE A 44 1.57 -9.59 10.17
C ILE A 44 1.23 -8.14 9.85
N VAL A 45 2.25 -7.30 9.69
CA VAL A 45 2.12 -5.92 9.23
C VAL A 45 2.49 -5.86 7.74
N VAL A 46 1.65 -5.18 6.96
CA VAL A 46 1.91 -4.84 5.56
C VAL A 46 1.94 -3.32 5.46
N GLN A 47 3.11 -2.73 5.20
CA GLN A 47 3.22 -1.29 4.96
C GLN A 47 3.28 -1.05 3.44
N VAL A 48 2.38 -0.23 2.91
CA VAL A 48 2.10 -0.18 1.47
C VAL A 48 2.95 0.81 0.66
N GLY A 49 3.99 1.40 1.25
CA GLY A 49 4.83 2.43 0.62
C GLY A 49 4.58 3.84 1.16
N ASP A 50 5.32 4.82 0.65
CA ASP A 50 5.30 6.22 1.06
C ASP A 50 5.54 6.39 2.57
N LEU A 51 6.67 5.83 3.02
CA LEU A 51 7.19 6.02 4.36
C LEU A 51 7.73 7.43 4.57
N ILE A 52 8.19 8.06 3.49
CA ILE A 52 8.97 9.29 3.51
C ILE A 52 8.23 10.46 2.87
N HIS A 53 8.80 11.65 3.10
CA HIS A 53 8.34 12.96 2.63
C HIS A 53 7.03 13.44 3.27
N ARG A 54 6.76 14.75 3.19
CA ARG A 54 5.70 15.56 3.81
C ARG A 54 5.89 15.77 5.32
N GLY A 55 6.05 14.70 6.07
CA GLY A 55 6.19 14.72 7.52
C GLY A 55 7.62 14.98 7.98
N PRO A 56 7.80 15.48 9.21
CA PRO A 56 9.07 16.03 9.68
C PRO A 56 10.15 14.97 9.95
N GLN A 57 9.82 13.67 9.97
CA GLN A 57 10.68 12.63 10.55
C GLN A 57 10.85 11.40 9.65
N SER A 58 10.98 11.60 8.34
CA SER A 58 11.19 10.53 7.35
C SER A 58 12.33 9.58 7.71
N ASP A 59 13.47 10.10 8.13
CA ASP A 59 14.62 9.30 8.57
C ASP A 59 14.31 8.40 9.76
N ALA A 60 13.52 8.89 10.73
CA ALA A 60 13.12 8.11 11.90
C ALA A 60 12.10 7.02 11.53
N VAL A 61 11.19 7.30 10.59
CA VAL A 61 10.28 6.30 10.03
C VAL A 61 11.06 5.18 9.36
N VAL A 62 12.01 5.53 8.48
CA VAL A 62 12.85 4.52 7.79
C VAL A 62 13.66 3.70 8.80
N ALA A 63 14.23 4.33 9.83
CA ALA A 63 14.96 3.61 10.88
C ALA A 63 14.07 2.67 11.71
N LEU A 64 12.82 3.06 12.00
CA LEU A 64 11.86 2.23 12.70
C LEU A 64 11.47 1.00 11.87
N VAL A 65 11.17 1.21 10.60
CA VAL A 65 10.83 0.12 9.67
C VAL A 65 12.03 -0.82 9.47
N ASP A 66 13.24 -0.28 9.33
CA ASP A 66 14.48 -1.09 9.27
C ASP A 66 14.62 -2.01 10.49
N HIS A 67 14.29 -1.48 11.67
CA HIS A 67 14.35 -2.24 12.91
C HIS A 67 13.38 -3.42 12.89
N PHE A 68 12.11 -3.22 12.50
CA PHE A 68 11.14 -4.29 12.37
C PHE A 68 11.49 -5.30 11.27
N ILE A 69 12.00 -4.85 10.12
CA ILE A 69 12.48 -5.74 9.06
C ILE A 69 13.57 -6.68 9.60
N ARG A 70 14.49 -6.18 10.43
CA ARG A 70 15.59 -6.98 10.99
C ARG A 70 15.16 -7.88 12.16
N THR A 71 14.23 -7.43 13.00
CA THR A 71 13.86 -8.11 14.25
C THR A 71 12.63 -9.01 14.11
N ALA A 72 11.74 -8.70 13.16
CA ALA A 72 10.52 -9.46 12.86
C ALA A 72 10.38 -9.74 11.34
N PRO A 73 11.39 -10.32 10.67
CA PRO A 73 11.44 -10.44 9.20
C PRO A 73 10.32 -11.29 8.59
N GLN A 74 9.68 -12.15 9.38
CA GLN A 74 8.56 -13.01 8.93
C GLN A 74 7.18 -12.38 9.18
N GLN A 75 7.14 -11.22 9.85
CA GLN A 75 5.92 -10.53 10.25
C GLN A 75 5.82 -9.13 9.67
N TRP A 76 6.89 -8.59 9.06
CA TRP A 76 6.86 -7.30 8.37
C TRP A 76 6.98 -7.49 6.85
N ILE A 77 5.98 -7.02 6.11
CA ILE A 77 5.99 -6.97 4.66
C ILE A 77 6.05 -5.50 4.23
N GLN A 78 7.10 -5.15 3.50
CA GLN A 78 7.32 -3.79 3.01
C GLN A 78 7.02 -3.71 1.52
N LEU A 79 6.09 -2.82 1.12
CA LEU A 79 5.87 -2.48 -0.28
C LEU A 79 6.56 -1.15 -0.63
N ILE A 80 6.82 -0.94 -1.92
CA ILE A 80 7.41 0.29 -2.44
C ILE A 80 6.30 1.29 -2.79
N GLY A 81 6.43 2.54 -2.34
CA GLY A 81 5.61 3.65 -2.81
C GLY A 81 6.27 4.45 -3.92
N ASN A 82 5.57 5.43 -4.49
CA ASN A 82 6.20 6.32 -5.48
C ASN A 82 7.28 7.20 -4.84
N HIS A 83 7.16 7.53 -3.55
CA HIS A 83 8.18 8.28 -2.84
C HIS A 83 9.47 7.48 -2.62
N GLU A 84 9.41 6.20 -2.27
CA GLU A 84 10.61 5.36 -2.22
C GLU A 84 11.20 5.10 -3.61
N ALA A 85 10.33 4.96 -4.63
CA ALA A 85 10.77 4.76 -6.01
C ALA A 85 11.63 5.92 -6.53
N HIS A 86 11.45 7.14 -6.00
CA HIS A 86 12.31 8.29 -6.28
C HIS A 86 13.79 8.03 -5.96
N TYR A 87 14.09 7.21 -4.95
CA TYR A 87 15.45 6.88 -4.52
C TYR A 87 15.93 5.51 -4.96
N ALA A 88 15.01 4.56 -5.10
CA ALA A 88 15.30 3.19 -5.51
C ALA A 88 15.46 3.03 -7.03
N ARG A 89 14.96 3.99 -7.84
CA ARG A 89 14.97 3.95 -9.30
C ARG A 89 15.41 5.31 -9.89
N ALA A 90 15.38 5.43 -11.21
CA ALA A 90 15.59 6.72 -11.86
C ALA A 90 14.47 7.69 -11.47
N GLN A 91 14.84 8.91 -11.07
CA GLN A 91 13.90 9.95 -10.66
C GLN A 91 12.95 10.31 -11.81
N VAL A 92 11.65 10.35 -11.52
CA VAL A 92 10.59 10.72 -12.48
C VAL A 92 9.82 11.97 -12.07
N PHE A 93 10.12 12.54 -10.89
CA PHE A 93 9.57 13.79 -10.39
C PHE A 93 10.56 14.45 -9.44
N GLU A 94 10.44 15.77 -9.24
CA GLU A 94 11.24 16.52 -8.27
C GLU A 94 10.54 16.54 -6.91
N TRP A 95 11.32 16.37 -5.84
CA TRP A 95 10.84 16.55 -4.48
C TRP A 95 11.83 17.42 -3.70
N HIS A 96 11.30 18.40 -2.96
CA HIS A 96 12.12 19.45 -2.35
C HIS A 96 12.71 19.04 -0.99
N GLU A 97 12.04 18.15 -0.26
CA GLU A 97 12.54 17.64 1.01
C GLU A 97 13.65 16.62 0.76
N GLN A 98 14.68 16.68 1.58
CA GLN A 98 15.79 15.75 1.52
C GLN A 98 15.76 14.83 2.73
N ILE A 99 15.99 13.55 2.49
CA ILE A 99 16.24 12.54 3.51
C ILE A 99 17.73 12.25 3.59
N SER A 100 18.22 11.71 4.71
CA SER A 100 19.66 11.43 4.82
C SER A 100 20.14 10.33 3.87
N ALA A 101 21.43 10.36 3.57
CA ALA A 101 22.10 9.29 2.83
C ALA A 101 21.91 7.92 3.49
N ARG A 102 21.79 7.86 4.83
CA ARG A 102 21.54 6.61 5.57
C ARG A 102 20.16 6.03 5.23
N ALA A 103 19.13 6.87 5.24
CA ALA A 103 17.77 6.43 4.88
C ALA A 103 17.70 5.97 3.42
N ILE A 104 18.32 6.72 2.51
CA ILE A 104 18.44 6.34 1.09
C ILE A 104 19.14 4.97 0.93
N SER A 105 20.26 4.77 1.62
CA SER A 105 21.00 3.50 1.57
C SER A 105 20.17 2.33 2.08
N ALA A 106 19.42 2.49 3.18
CA ALA A 106 18.54 1.46 3.72
C ALA A 106 17.46 1.06 2.70
N MET A 107 16.72 2.03 2.14
CA MET A 107 15.66 1.73 1.18
C MET A 107 16.19 1.10 -0.12
N ARG A 108 17.36 1.55 -0.59
CA ARG A 108 18.04 0.92 -1.74
C ARG A 108 18.45 -0.52 -1.44
N ALA A 109 18.94 -0.80 -0.24
CA ALA A 109 19.25 -2.16 0.19
C ALA A 109 17.98 -3.02 0.22
N TRP A 110 16.89 -2.54 0.84
CA TRP A 110 15.63 -3.29 0.87
C TRP A 110 15.11 -3.64 -0.53
N TRP A 111 15.20 -2.70 -1.47
CA TRP A 111 14.80 -2.94 -2.86
C TRP A 111 15.70 -3.96 -3.56
N HIS A 112 17.03 -3.78 -3.47
CA HIS A 112 18.00 -4.64 -4.13
C HIS A 112 17.98 -6.07 -3.57
N GLU A 113 17.75 -6.23 -2.27
CA GLU A 113 17.68 -7.51 -1.59
C GLU A 113 16.29 -8.19 -1.71
N GLY A 114 15.31 -7.50 -2.32
CA GLY A 114 13.96 -8.03 -2.52
C GLY A 114 13.10 -8.05 -1.24
N ILE A 115 13.53 -7.36 -0.19
CA ILE A 115 12.77 -7.14 1.05
C ILE A 115 11.58 -6.21 0.77
N MET A 116 11.83 -5.12 0.04
CA MET A 116 10.79 -4.20 -0.41
C MET A 116 10.26 -4.65 -1.77
N GLN A 117 8.94 -4.81 -1.88
CA GLN A 117 8.27 -5.45 -3.01
C GLN A 117 7.22 -4.51 -3.66
N VAL A 118 6.64 -4.90 -4.78
CA VAL A 118 5.58 -4.11 -5.45
C VAL A 118 4.21 -4.45 -4.90
N ALA A 119 3.99 -5.72 -4.56
CA ALA A 119 2.69 -6.25 -4.18
C ALA A 119 2.80 -7.40 -3.18
N THR A 120 1.75 -7.60 -2.40
CA THR A 120 1.51 -8.82 -1.61
C THR A 120 0.03 -9.19 -1.65
N VAL A 121 -0.35 -10.27 -0.97
CA VAL A 121 -1.74 -10.70 -0.81
C VAL A 121 -2.05 -10.86 0.66
N VAL A 122 -3.21 -10.38 1.08
CA VAL A 122 -3.72 -10.54 2.45
C VAL A 122 -5.03 -11.33 2.42
N PRO A 123 -5.15 -12.41 3.22
CA PRO A 123 -6.42 -13.10 3.34
C PRO A 123 -7.46 -12.24 4.05
N SER A 124 -8.73 -12.40 3.70
CA SER A 124 -9.85 -11.75 4.37
C SER A 124 -11.12 -12.59 4.39
N ALA A 125 -12.10 -12.18 5.18
CA ALA A 125 -13.41 -12.82 5.24
C ALA A 125 -14.14 -12.87 3.87
N THR A 126 -13.83 -11.94 2.98
CA THR A 126 -14.43 -11.84 1.63
C THR A 126 -13.58 -12.49 0.54
N GLY A 127 -12.47 -13.14 0.91
CA GLY A 127 -11.48 -13.72 0.00
C GLY A 127 -10.13 -13.01 0.05
N ASP A 128 -9.18 -13.50 -0.72
CA ASP A 128 -7.82 -12.96 -0.75
C ASP A 128 -7.78 -11.63 -1.51
N LEU A 129 -7.12 -10.63 -0.92
CA LEU A 129 -7.04 -9.27 -1.44
C LEU A 129 -5.61 -8.97 -1.91
N LEU A 130 -5.49 -8.44 -3.13
CA LEU A 130 -4.23 -7.91 -3.64
C LEU A 130 -3.90 -6.59 -2.93
N VAL A 131 -2.71 -6.49 -2.34
CA VAL A 131 -2.22 -5.25 -1.73
C VAL A 131 -1.12 -4.67 -2.59
N THR A 132 -1.27 -3.42 -2.98
CA THR A 132 -0.26 -2.63 -3.72
C THR A 132 -0.25 -1.21 -3.16
N HIS A 133 0.71 -0.39 -3.59
CA HIS A 133 0.73 1.01 -3.18
C HIS A 133 -0.50 1.77 -3.69
N ALA A 134 -0.78 1.74 -4.99
CA ALA A 134 -1.84 2.54 -5.64
C ALA A 134 -2.99 1.77 -6.28
N GLY A 135 -3.03 0.45 -6.12
CA GLY A 135 -4.00 -0.40 -6.80
C GLY A 135 -3.62 -0.71 -8.24
N VAL A 136 -4.30 -1.68 -8.83
CA VAL A 136 -4.14 -2.09 -10.22
C VAL A 136 -5.38 -1.67 -11.01
N THR A 137 -5.20 -0.84 -12.03
CA THR A 137 -6.27 -0.44 -12.95
C THR A 137 -6.68 -1.59 -13.87
N GLU A 138 -7.93 -1.57 -14.33
CA GLU A 138 -8.47 -2.60 -15.21
C GLU A 138 -7.62 -2.78 -16.50
N PRO A 139 -7.23 -1.71 -17.22
CA PRO A 139 -6.42 -1.87 -18.43
C PRO A 139 -5.01 -2.37 -18.14
N PHE A 140 -4.41 -1.99 -17.00
CA PHE A 140 -3.11 -2.52 -16.60
C PHE A 140 -3.22 -4.03 -16.30
N TRP A 141 -4.24 -4.44 -15.55
CA TRP A 141 -4.50 -5.86 -15.28
C TRP A 141 -4.71 -6.65 -16.56
N ARG A 142 -5.53 -6.14 -17.48
CA ARG A 142 -5.83 -6.82 -18.74
C ARG A 142 -4.62 -6.91 -19.65
N GLU A 143 -3.92 -5.81 -19.88
CA GLU A 143 -2.90 -5.70 -20.93
C GLU A 143 -1.46 -5.93 -20.44
N ASP A 144 -1.09 -5.41 -19.27
CA ASP A 144 0.28 -5.54 -18.74
C ASP A 144 0.44 -6.85 -17.93
N LEU A 145 -0.62 -7.29 -17.24
CA LEU A 145 -0.59 -8.53 -16.45
C LEU A 145 -1.15 -9.75 -17.19
N GLY A 146 -1.92 -9.54 -18.27
CA GLY A 146 -2.51 -10.63 -19.07
C GLY A 146 -3.77 -11.22 -18.44
N ALA A 147 -4.56 -10.40 -17.74
CA ALA A 147 -5.83 -10.78 -17.13
C ALA A 147 -5.74 -11.99 -16.19
N LEU A 148 -4.66 -12.07 -15.40
CA LEU A 148 -4.46 -13.16 -14.44
C LEU A 148 -5.62 -13.22 -13.44
N PRO A 149 -6.23 -14.41 -13.22
CA PRO A 149 -7.49 -14.51 -12.46
C PRO A 149 -7.31 -14.48 -10.94
N ASP A 150 -6.08 -14.65 -10.46
CA ASP A 150 -5.76 -14.89 -9.05
C ASP A 150 -4.82 -13.80 -8.50
N PRO A 151 -5.06 -13.28 -7.28
CA PRO A 151 -4.27 -12.19 -6.71
C PRO A 151 -2.81 -12.60 -6.42
N TYR A 152 -2.51 -13.87 -6.12
CA TYR A 152 -1.13 -14.31 -5.89
C TYR A 152 -0.33 -14.31 -7.20
N ALA A 153 -0.91 -14.79 -8.29
CA ALA A 153 -0.29 -14.74 -9.61
C ALA A 153 -0.03 -13.29 -10.06
N VAL A 154 -0.95 -12.38 -9.73
CA VAL A 154 -0.78 -10.94 -9.98
C VAL A 154 0.35 -10.35 -9.13
N ALA A 155 0.38 -10.63 -7.83
CA ALA A 155 1.44 -10.16 -6.95
C ALA A 155 2.83 -10.68 -7.39
N GLU A 156 2.92 -11.97 -7.74
CA GLU A 156 4.16 -12.55 -8.27
C GLU A 156 4.62 -11.86 -9.56
N ARG A 157 3.70 -11.63 -10.51
CA ARG A 157 4.01 -10.94 -11.76
C ARG A 157 4.48 -9.51 -11.51
N LEU A 158 3.80 -8.76 -10.64
CA LEU A 158 4.18 -7.41 -10.27
C LEU A 158 5.56 -7.35 -9.63
N ASN A 159 5.85 -8.25 -8.69
CA ASN A 159 7.15 -8.35 -8.03
C ASN A 159 8.25 -8.74 -9.02
N GLN A 160 7.96 -9.65 -9.96
CA GLN A 160 8.88 -9.99 -11.05
C GLN A 160 9.14 -8.77 -11.96
N MET A 161 8.11 -8.04 -12.36
CA MET A 161 8.25 -6.83 -13.17
C MET A 161 9.07 -5.75 -12.45
N GLY A 162 8.88 -5.60 -11.14
CA GLY A 162 9.68 -4.72 -10.28
C GLY A 162 11.16 -5.10 -10.29
N ARG A 163 11.48 -6.37 -10.00
CA ARG A 163 12.87 -6.89 -10.04
C ARG A 163 13.53 -6.73 -11.40
N LEU A 164 12.79 -6.89 -12.48
CA LEU A 164 13.28 -6.69 -13.85
C LEU A 164 13.34 -5.21 -14.28
N GLY A 165 13.03 -4.28 -13.37
CA GLY A 165 13.09 -2.85 -13.64
C GLY A 165 12.08 -2.38 -14.70
N ARG A 166 10.98 -3.12 -14.92
CA ARG A 166 9.99 -2.78 -15.95
C ARG A 166 9.38 -1.42 -15.65
N LYS A 167 9.39 -0.52 -16.64
CA LYS A 167 8.85 0.84 -16.52
C LYS A 167 7.33 0.85 -16.27
N ALA A 168 6.62 -0.20 -16.69
CA ALA A 168 5.17 -0.32 -16.51
C ALA A 168 4.75 -0.20 -15.03
N VAL A 169 5.51 -0.79 -14.10
CA VAL A 169 5.20 -0.73 -12.66
C VAL A 169 5.14 0.71 -12.13
N SER A 170 6.00 1.58 -12.65
CA SER A 170 6.09 2.99 -12.28
C SER A 170 5.59 3.91 -13.39
N ARG A 171 4.70 3.43 -14.27
CA ARG A 171 4.14 4.25 -15.34
C ARG A 171 3.33 5.38 -14.69
N PRO A 172 3.66 6.66 -14.95
CA PRO A 172 3.00 7.78 -14.28
C PRO A 172 1.54 7.89 -14.73
N GLY A 173 0.70 8.41 -13.85
CA GLY A 173 -0.71 8.72 -14.09
C GLY A 173 -0.99 10.21 -14.06
N GLU A 174 -2.22 10.58 -13.73
CA GLU A 174 -2.67 11.97 -13.71
C GLU A 174 -1.85 12.85 -12.77
N MET A 175 -1.40 12.31 -11.63
CA MET A 175 -0.71 13.09 -10.60
C MET A 175 0.62 13.69 -11.07
N LEU A 176 1.22 13.12 -12.13
CA LEU A 176 2.44 13.65 -12.74
C LEU A 176 2.24 14.22 -14.14
N THR A 177 1.15 13.85 -14.81
CA THR A 177 0.96 14.15 -16.24
C THR A 177 -0.22 15.08 -16.52
N ASP A 178 -1.00 15.43 -15.49
CA ASP A 178 -2.28 16.15 -15.57
C ASP A 178 -3.30 15.48 -16.52
N ARG A 179 -3.13 14.17 -16.76
CA ARG A 179 -3.98 13.39 -17.67
C ARG A 179 -4.23 12.00 -17.09
N VAL A 180 -5.46 11.54 -17.17
CA VAL A 180 -5.83 10.16 -16.85
C VAL A 180 -5.10 9.21 -17.80
N VAL A 181 -4.30 8.30 -17.24
CA VAL A 181 -3.57 7.28 -18.00
C VAL A 181 -4.22 5.91 -17.74
N PRO A 182 -4.90 5.29 -18.73
CA PRO A 182 -5.63 4.03 -18.50
C PRO A 182 -4.78 2.92 -17.90
N ARG A 183 -3.53 2.82 -18.35
CA ARG A 183 -2.56 1.82 -17.88
C ARG A 183 -1.57 2.38 -16.87
N VAL A 184 -1.95 3.36 -16.05
CA VAL A 184 -1.09 3.84 -14.95
C VAL A 184 -0.57 2.65 -14.13
N GLY A 185 0.70 2.75 -13.68
CA GLY A 185 1.32 1.70 -12.90
C GLY A 185 0.80 1.69 -11.45
N PRO A 186 0.91 0.56 -10.74
CA PRO A 186 0.42 0.41 -9.36
C PRO A 186 1.18 1.24 -8.31
N LEU A 187 2.08 2.12 -8.71
CA LEU A 187 2.72 3.10 -7.84
C LEU A 187 2.12 4.51 -7.99
N TRP A 188 1.26 4.76 -8.97
CA TRP A 188 0.87 6.13 -9.35
C TRP A 188 -0.62 6.34 -9.58
N ALA A 189 -1.42 5.28 -9.54
CA ALA A 189 -2.83 5.36 -9.92
C ALA A 189 -3.62 6.23 -8.94
N SER A 190 -4.21 7.32 -9.43
CA SER A 190 -5.16 8.12 -8.66
C SER A 190 -6.40 7.29 -8.35
N ALA A 191 -6.78 7.22 -7.07
CA ALA A 191 -7.83 6.33 -6.58
C ALA A 191 -9.16 6.56 -7.30
N GLY A 192 -9.60 7.81 -7.42
CA GLY A 192 -10.89 8.15 -8.03
C GLY A 192 -10.89 8.02 -9.55
N SER A 193 -10.00 8.75 -10.22
CA SER A 193 -9.99 8.96 -11.68
C SER A 193 -9.34 7.86 -12.49
N GLU A 194 -8.46 7.06 -11.88
CA GLU A 194 -7.72 6.01 -12.59
C GLU A 194 -8.07 4.63 -12.04
N LEU A 195 -7.91 4.40 -10.73
CA LEU A 195 -8.18 3.09 -10.14
C LEU A 195 -9.66 2.74 -10.23
N VAL A 196 -10.51 3.41 -9.44
CA VAL A 196 -11.93 3.07 -9.33
C VAL A 196 -12.64 3.30 -10.66
N ALA A 197 -12.39 4.43 -11.33
CA ALA A 197 -13.00 4.72 -12.63
C ALA A 197 -12.72 3.64 -13.69
N SER A 198 -11.52 3.04 -13.70
CA SER A 198 -11.20 1.97 -14.66
C SER A 198 -12.00 0.69 -14.45
N TRP A 199 -12.49 0.44 -13.23
CA TRP A 199 -13.24 -0.76 -12.89
C TRP A 199 -14.76 -0.58 -12.97
N VAL A 200 -15.28 0.65 -13.11
CA VAL A 200 -16.72 0.87 -13.27
C VAL A 200 -17.21 0.20 -14.56
N GLY A 201 -18.21 -0.68 -14.43
CA GLY A 201 -18.73 -1.48 -15.54
C GLY A 201 -17.95 -2.77 -15.83
N HIS A 202 -16.91 -3.06 -15.05
CA HIS A 202 -16.11 -4.27 -15.16
C HIS A 202 -16.15 -5.07 -13.85
N ARG A 203 -16.23 -6.40 -13.96
CA ARG A 203 -16.17 -7.29 -12.80
C ARG A 203 -14.72 -7.40 -12.30
N LEU A 204 -14.50 -7.12 -11.02
CA LEU A 204 -13.23 -7.37 -10.35
C LEU A 204 -12.93 -8.88 -10.30
N PRO A 205 -11.72 -9.32 -10.70
CA PRO A 205 -11.31 -10.72 -10.55
C PRO A 205 -11.04 -11.08 -9.08
N PHE A 206 -10.64 -10.10 -8.26
CA PHE A 206 -10.34 -10.20 -6.83
C PHE A 206 -10.42 -8.79 -6.21
N GLY A 207 -10.52 -8.73 -4.88
CA GLY A 207 -10.50 -7.45 -4.17
C GLY A 207 -9.09 -6.86 -4.04
N GLN A 208 -9.00 -5.56 -3.77
CA GLN A 208 -7.74 -4.82 -3.69
C GLN A 208 -7.65 -3.95 -2.43
N VAL A 209 -6.44 -3.74 -1.92
CA VAL A 209 -6.12 -2.75 -0.89
C VAL A 209 -4.99 -1.85 -1.40
N HIS A 210 -5.11 -0.53 -1.20
CA HIS A 210 -4.11 0.46 -1.60
C HIS A 210 -3.95 1.59 -0.57
N GLY A 211 -2.80 2.26 -0.55
CA GLY A 211 -2.52 3.41 0.32
C GLY A 211 -2.24 4.73 -0.40
N HIS A 212 -2.23 4.75 -1.73
CA HIS A 212 -1.93 5.94 -2.52
C HIS A 212 -3.22 6.67 -2.94
N SER A 213 -3.49 7.84 -2.35
CA SER A 213 -4.70 8.64 -2.55
C SER A 213 -6.02 7.94 -2.18
N SER A 214 -7.08 8.74 -2.05
CA SER A 214 -8.45 8.29 -1.79
C SER A 214 -9.44 9.06 -2.68
N CYS A 215 -10.57 8.45 -3.01
CA CYS A 215 -11.73 9.10 -3.62
C CYS A 215 -12.27 10.23 -2.74
N TYR A 216 -12.14 10.07 -1.42
CA TYR A 216 -12.45 11.10 -0.44
C TYR A 216 -11.21 11.90 -0.03
N ASP A 217 -11.33 13.24 0.02
CA ASP A 217 -10.32 14.11 0.60
C ASP A 217 -10.59 14.25 2.10
N TRP A 218 -9.90 13.43 2.90
CA TRP A 218 -10.05 13.39 4.36
C TRP A 218 -9.80 14.75 5.02
N GLN A 219 -8.79 15.49 4.55
CA GLN A 219 -8.44 16.81 5.09
C GLN A 219 -9.54 17.85 4.86
N ARG A 220 -10.15 17.83 3.67
CA ARG A 220 -11.21 18.78 3.30
C ARG A 220 -12.60 18.29 3.64
N SER A 221 -12.73 17.04 4.09
CA SER A 221 -14.01 16.37 4.29
C SER A 221 -14.94 16.51 3.08
N ALA A 222 -14.40 16.21 1.89
CA ALA A 222 -15.11 16.39 0.62
C ALA A 222 -14.74 15.30 -0.39
N TRP A 223 -15.69 14.92 -1.24
CA TRP A 223 -15.42 14.06 -2.38
C TRP A 223 -14.48 14.75 -3.37
N ARG A 224 -13.53 14.00 -3.92
CA ARG A 224 -12.73 14.49 -5.04
C ARG A 224 -13.61 14.60 -6.30
N PRO A 225 -13.36 15.57 -7.19
CA PRO A 225 -14.17 15.75 -8.40
C PRO A 225 -14.19 14.53 -9.33
N SER A 226 -13.17 13.68 -9.26
CA SER A 226 -12.96 12.54 -10.15
C SER A 226 -13.68 11.25 -9.74
N VAL A 227 -14.45 11.26 -8.64
CA VAL A 227 -15.13 10.06 -8.17
C VAL A 227 -16.22 9.64 -9.17
N PRO A 228 -16.14 8.42 -9.73
CA PRO A 228 -17.03 8.01 -10.81
C PRO A 228 -18.45 7.74 -10.29
N SER A 229 -19.43 8.16 -11.08
CA SER A 229 -20.84 7.81 -10.84
C SER A 229 -21.03 6.30 -11.01
N GLY A 230 -21.60 5.62 -10.01
CA GLY A 230 -21.85 4.17 -10.04
C GLY A 230 -20.99 3.33 -9.10
N ALA A 231 -20.02 3.95 -8.42
CA ALA A 231 -19.29 3.32 -7.31
C ALA A 231 -20.07 3.49 -6.00
N HIS A 232 -20.26 2.39 -5.25
CA HIS A 232 -20.81 2.45 -3.89
C HIS A 232 -19.66 2.57 -2.90
N ILE A 233 -19.49 3.75 -2.31
CA ILE A 233 -18.35 4.05 -1.43
C ILE A 233 -18.85 4.19 0.02
N HIS A 234 -18.25 3.40 0.91
CA HIS A 234 -18.40 3.53 2.37
C HIS A 234 -17.15 4.19 2.95
N LEU A 235 -17.32 5.11 3.89
CA LEU A 235 -16.23 5.81 4.58
C LEU A 235 -16.22 5.39 6.05
N ASP A 236 -15.06 4.95 6.53
CA ASP A 236 -14.75 4.83 7.96
C ASP A 236 -13.96 6.06 8.38
N HIS A 237 -14.64 7.05 8.95
CA HIS A 237 -14.03 8.29 9.42
C HIS A 237 -13.12 8.11 10.64
N ASP A 238 -13.31 7.05 11.42
CA ASP A 238 -12.51 6.79 12.62
C ASP A 238 -11.18 6.11 12.26
N ALA A 239 -11.13 5.43 11.12
CA ALA A 239 -9.95 4.76 10.61
C ALA A 239 -9.30 5.45 9.39
N GLY A 240 -9.99 6.40 8.76
CA GLY A 240 -9.53 7.05 7.53
C GLY A 240 -9.52 6.09 6.34
N HIS A 241 -10.51 5.20 6.25
CA HIS A 241 -10.59 4.19 5.19
C HIS A 241 -11.78 4.44 4.29
N GLU A 242 -11.60 4.17 3.00
CA GLU A 242 -12.72 4.05 2.07
C GLU A 242 -12.85 2.61 1.58
N THR A 243 -14.07 2.15 1.41
CA THR A 243 -14.38 0.86 0.79
C THR A 243 -15.30 1.11 -0.39
N VAL A 244 -14.78 0.84 -1.58
CA VAL A 244 -15.52 0.92 -2.83
C VAL A 244 -16.01 -0.47 -3.19
N THR A 245 -17.32 -0.65 -3.24
CA THR A 245 -17.94 -1.90 -3.68
C THR A 245 -18.26 -1.82 -5.17
N LEU A 246 -17.76 -2.80 -5.93
CA LEU A 246 -17.96 -2.97 -7.36
C LEU A 246 -18.43 -4.41 -7.64
N ASP A 247 -18.80 -4.70 -8.90
CA ASP A 247 -19.10 -6.08 -9.27
C ASP A 247 -17.88 -6.98 -9.04
N GLY A 248 -18.09 -8.13 -8.40
CA GLY A 248 -17.04 -9.12 -8.12
C GLY A 248 -16.17 -8.87 -6.87
N GLY A 249 -16.18 -7.69 -6.25
CA GLY A 249 -15.34 -7.46 -5.07
C GLY A 249 -15.32 -6.02 -4.54
N VAL A 250 -14.27 -5.72 -3.77
CA VAL A 250 -14.05 -4.43 -3.13
C VAL A 250 -12.67 -3.86 -3.44
N ILE A 251 -12.56 -2.54 -3.45
CA ILE A 251 -11.30 -1.81 -3.41
C ILE A 251 -11.29 -1.02 -2.11
N ILE A 252 -10.28 -1.24 -1.27
CA ILE A 252 -10.14 -0.63 0.05
C ILE A 252 -8.98 0.37 0.00
N GLY A 253 -9.28 1.65 0.20
CA GLY A 253 -8.30 2.70 0.37
C GLY A 253 -7.95 2.87 1.85
N VAL A 254 -6.66 2.76 2.18
CA VAL A 254 -6.11 2.96 3.52
C VAL A 254 -5.20 4.19 3.59
N ASP A 255 -5.43 5.17 2.72
CA ASP A 255 -4.71 6.45 2.70
C ASP A 255 -5.40 7.50 3.58
N PRO A 256 -4.84 7.87 4.75
CA PRO A 256 -5.41 8.95 5.54
C PRO A 256 -5.10 10.35 4.98
N GLY A 257 -4.31 10.46 3.91
CA GLY A 257 -3.97 11.71 3.27
C GLY A 257 -3.06 12.58 4.14
N HIS A 258 -2.01 12.01 4.72
CA HIS A 258 -1.04 12.75 5.52
C HIS A 258 -0.40 13.91 4.72
N GLY A 259 -0.46 15.11 5.28
CA GLY A 259 0.18 16.30 4.71
C GLY A 259 1.41 16.71 5.50
N ALA A 260 1.68 18.01 5.58
CA ALA A 260 2.69 18.57 6.49
C ALA A 260 2.39 18.26 7.97
N ARG A 261 1.13 17.96 8.28
CA ARG A 261 0.67 17.41 9.55
C ARG A 261 0.00 16.07 9.29
N ALA A 262 0.10 15.17 10.26
CA ALA A 262 -0.67 13.95 10.22
C ALA A 262 -2.18 14.27 10.24
N HIS A 263 -2.97 13.51 9.47
CA HIS A 263 -4.41 13.51 9.59
C HIS A 263 -4.77 12.74 10.86
N THR A 264 -5.75 13.23 11.60
CA THR A 264 -6.37 12.52 12.73
C THR A 264 -7.88 12.45 12.47
N ALA A 265 -8.57 11.33 12.55
CA ALA A 265 -8.18 9.97 12.93
C ALA A 265 -7.66 9.14 11.73
N TRP A 266 -6.82 8.15 11.99
CA TRP A 266 -6.45 7.11 11.04
C TRP A 266 -6.01 5.83 11.77
N ARG A 267 -6.10 4.66 11.11
CA ARG A 267 -5.65 3.35 11.63
C ARG A 267 -5.19 2.44 10.51
N ALA A 268 -4.48 1.37 10.84
CA ALA A 268 -4.30 0.24 9.92
C ALA A 268 -5.64 -0.44 9.65
N TRP A 269 -5.85 -0.89 8.41
CA TRP A 269 -6.94 -1.81 8.09
C TRP A 269 -6.55 -3.21 8.54
N VAL A 270 -7.42 -3.87 9.32
CA VAL A 270 -7.10 -5.16 9.92
C VAL A 270 -8.02 -6.24 9.37
N SER A 271 -7.40 -7.28 8.83
CA SER A 271 -8.08 -8.50 8.39
C SER A 271 -7.70 -9.69 9.26
N GLN A 272 -8.58 -10.69 9.32
CA GLN A 272 -8.32 -12.00 9.90
C GLN A 272 -8.21 -13.03 8.80
N GLY A 273 -7.23 -13.93 8.92
CA GLY A 273 -6.95 -14.96 7.93
C GLY A 273 -6.24 -16.17 8.52
N THR A 274 -6.50 -17.35 7.97
CA THR A 274 -5.75 -18.56 8.32
C THR A 274 -4.54 -18.70 7.41
N SER A 275 -3.33 -18.63 7.97
CA SER A 275 -2.12 -19.02 7.24
C SER A 275 -1.81 -20.48 7.56
N ALA A 276 -1.62 -21.31 6.54
CA ALA A 276 -0.94 -22.59 6.75
C ALA A 276 0.47 -22.29 7.25
N SER A 277 0.89 -22.91 8.36
CA SER A 277 2.30 -22.89 8.76
C SER A 277 3.09 -23.60 7.65
N ARG A 278 3.87 -22.86 6.86
CA ARG A 278 4.90 -23.50 6.04
C ARG A 278 5.98 -23.98 7.02
N GLY A 279 6.00 -25.29 7.25
CA GLY A 279 7.06 -25.96 8.01
C GLY A 279 8.36 -26.05 7.23
#